data_AF-A0A9E0XN10-F1
#
_entry.id   AF-A0A9E0XN10-F1
#
_cell.length_a   1.000
_cell.length_b   1.000
_cell.length_c   1.000
_cell.angle_alpha   90.00
_cell.angle_beta   90.00
_cell.angle_gamma   90.00
#
_symmetry.space_group_name_H-M   'P 1'
#
loop_
_entity.id
_entity.type
_entity.pdbx_description
1 polymer ?
#
loop_
_entity_poly.entity_id
_entity_poly.type
_entity_poly.pdbx_seq_one_letter_code
_entity_poly.pdbx_strand_id
1 'polypeptide(L)'
;MEKMEFKTEVKQLLDLMIHSLYSHKEIFLRELISNASDAIDKARYESLTNNNILEGEKDWKIRITADNNAGTLTVSDNGIGMSHDEVIQELGTIARSGTKEFISVLQEKAAKDNPELIGQFGVGFYSSFMVADRVTVITRKAGTGNKKGVKWESGGEGSFTVEEVEKEG
;
A
#
# COMPACT_ATOMS: atom_id res chain seq x y z
N MET A 1 14.02 -12.39 7.55
CA MET A 1 13.32 -12.35 6.25
C MET A 1 12.48 -13.59 6.11
N GLU A 2 11.17 -13.40 5.96
CA GLU A 2 10.15 -14.44 5.78
C GLU A 2 9.60 -14.31 4.36
N LYS A 3 9.43 -15.44 3.65
CA LYS A 3 8.79 -15.45 2.34
C LYS A 3 7.39 -16.04 2.46
N MET A 4 6.41 -15.35 1.91
CA MET A 4 5.01 -15.73 1.98
C MET A 4 4.38 -15.66 0.59
N GLU A 5 3.36 -16.48 0.36
CA GLU A 5 2.57 -16.41 -0.86
C GLU A 5 1.33 -15.54 -0.66
N PHE A 6 0.98 -14.79 -1.70
CA PHE A 6 -0.31 -14.12 -1.76
C PHE A 6 -1.45 -15.14 -1.71
N LYS A 7 -2.58 -14.75 -1.13
CA LYS A 7 -3.84 -15.48 -1.32
C LYS A 7 -4.23 -15.49 -2.80
N THR A 8 -4.96 -16.53 -3.21
CA THR A 8 -5.37 -16.75 -4.60
C THR A 8 -6.06 -15.53 -5.20
N GLU A 9 -6.92 -14.87 -4.44
CA GLU A 9 -7.63 -13.66 -4.86
C GLU A 9 -6.68 -12.50 -5.19
N VAL A 10 -5.63 -12.30 -4.37
CA VAL A 10 -4.64 -11.24 -4.60
C VAL A 10 -3.79 -11.56 -5.83
N LYS A 11 -3.43 -12.84 -6.05
CA LYS A 11 -2.73 -13.27 -7.28
C LYS A 11 -3.55 -12.95 -8.53
N GLN A 12 -4.85 -13.25 -8.51
CA GLN A 12 -5.76 -12.95 -9.62
C GLN A 12 -5.92 -11.44 -9.85
N LEU A 13 -6.03 -10.66 -8.77
CA LEU A 13 -6.10 -9.20 -8.85
C LEU A 13 -4.85 -8.61 -9.53
N LEU A 14 -3.66 -9.03 -9.10
CA LEU A 14 -2.39 -8.57 -9.66
C LEU A 14 -2.30 -8.86 -11.16
N ASP A 15 -2.62 -10.10 -11.56
CA ASP A 15 -2.63 -10.51 -12.96
C ASP A 15 -3.60 -9.66 -13.80
N LEU A 16 -4.81 -9.43 -13.30
CA LEU A 16 -5.80 -8.63 -14.00
C LEU A 16 -5.36 -7.17 -14.15
N MET A 17 -4.78 -6.56 -13.12
CA MET A 17 -4.40 -5.15 -13.19
C MET A 17 -3.21 -4.89 -14.10
N ILE A 18 -2.21 -5.76 -14.08
CA ILE A 18 -1.04 -5.67 -14.97
C ILE A 18 -1.48 -5.73 -16.44
N HIS A 19 -2.47 -6.57 -16.77
CA HIS A 19 -2.90 -6.79 -18.15
C HIS A 19 -4.09 -5.94 -18.61
N SER A 20 -4.94 -5.43 -17.71
CA SER A 20 -6.23 -4.83 -18.07
C SER A 20 -6.25 -3.30 -18.08
N LEU A 21 -5.47 -2.63 -17.22
CA LEU A 21 -5.61 -1.18 -16.95
C LEU A 21 -4.51 -0.32 -17.58
N TYR A 22 -3.80 -0.84 -18.58
CA TYR A 22 -2.59 -0.25 -19.15
C TYR A 22 -2.74 1.21 -19.66
N SER A 23 -3.96 1.66 -19.94
CA SER A 23 -4.25 3.00 -20.48
C SER A 23 -4.20 4.14 -19.45
N HIS A 24 -4.31 3.82 -18.14
CA HIS A 24 -4.45 4.82 -17.07
C HIS A 24 -3.42 4.60 -15.95
N LYS A 25 -2.14 4.49 -16.33
CA LYS A 25 -1.07 4.15 -15.40
C LYS A 25 -0.87 5.18 -14.30
N GLU A 26 -1.20 6.44 -14.54
CA GLU A 26 -1.09 7.55 -13.59
C GLU A 26 -1.94 7.38 -12.34
N ILE A 27 -2.96 6.50 -12.38
CA ILE A 27 -3.87 6.28 -11.26
C ILE A 27 -3.17 5.81 -9.98
N PHE A 28 -2.05 5.08 -10.12
CA PHE A 28 -1.33 4.57 -8.97
C PHE A 28 -0.95 5.67 -7.98
N LEU A 29 -0.59 6.85 -8.48
CA LEU A 29 -0.16 7.95 -7.63
C LEU A 29 -1.35 8.54 -6.86
N ARG A 30 -2.53 8.62 -7.50
CA ARG A 30 -3.77 9.02 -6.83
C ARG A 30 -4.08 8.07 -5.67
N GLU A 31 -4.01 6.77 -5.91
CA GLU A 31 -4.33 5.75 -4.92
C GLU A 31 -3.33 5.75 -3.76
N LEU A 32 -2.02 5.86 -4.04
CA LEU A 32 -1.00 5.94 -2.98
C LEU A 32 -1.15 7.20 -2.13
N ILE A 33 -1.47 8.35 -2.74
CA ILE A 33 -1.74 9.59 -2.01
C ILE A 33 -3.01 9.44 -1.14
N SER A 34 -4.06 8.80 -1.65
CA SER A 34 -5.28 8.53 -0.88
C SER A 34 -4.98 7.66 0.35
N ASN A 35 -4.25 6.56 0.17
CA ASN A 35 -3.85 5.68 1.28
C ASN A 35 -3.01 6.42 2.33
N ALA A 36 -2.09 7.27 1.88
CA ALA A 36 -1.27 8.11 2.75
C ALA A 36 -2.11 9.14 3.53
N SER A 37 -3.13 9.73 2.90
CA SER A 37 -4.09 10.63 3.56
C SER A 37 -4.89 9.89 4.63
N ASP A 38 -5.42 8.71 4.31
CA ASP A 38 -6.17 7.88 5.26
C ASP A 38 -5.30 7.47 6.45
N ALA A 39 -4.02 7.16 6.22
CA ALA A 39 -3.07 6.83 7.28
C ALA A 39 -2.82 8.01 8.23
N ILE A 40 -2.70 9.22 7.69
CA ILE A 40 -2.56 10.47 8.46
C ILE A 40 -3.84 10.75 9.27
N ASP A 41 -5.01 10.65 8.65
CA ASP A 41 -6.27 10.92 9.33
C ASP A 41 -6.55 9.90 10.43
N LYS A 42 -6.19 8.63 10.23
CA LYS A 42 -6.23 7.62 11.29
C LYS A 42 -5.29 7.96 12.44
N ALA A 43 -4.05 8.38 12.17
CA ALA A 43 -3.12 8.82 13.21
C ALA A 43 -3.65 10.03 13.99
N ARG A 44 -4.20 11.02 13.29
CA ARG A 44 -4.82 12.20 13.90
C ARG A 44 -5.97 11.82 14.81
N TYR A 45 -6.88 10.96 14.34
CA TYR A 45 -8.02 10.52 15.13
C TYR A 45 -7.59 9.74 16.37
N GLU A 46 -6.68 8.76 16.24
CA GLU A 46 -6.17 7.99 17.37
C GLU A 46 -5.38 8.86 18.37
N SER A 47 -4.72 9.92 17.89
CA SER A 47 -4.00 10.86 18.77
C SER A 47 -4.92 11.64 19.73
N LEU A 48 -6.22 11.72 19.45
CA LEU A 48 -7.19 12.36 20.33
C LEU A 48 -7.35 11.63 21.67
N THR A 49 -7.07 10.32 21.69
CA THR A 49 -7.17 9.47 22.89
C THR A 49 -5.83 8.86 23.30
N ASN A 50 -4.84 8.83 22.41
CA ASN A 50 -3.50 8.32 22.67
C ASN A 50 -2.41 9.29 22.16
N ASN A 51 -1.91 10.16 23.04
CA ASN A 51 -0.86 11.13 22.69
C ASN A 51 0.46 10.49 22.22
N ASN A 52 0.71 9.21 22.51
CA ASN A 52 1.93 8.53 22.06
C ASN A 52 1.99 8.38 20.53
N ILE A 53 0.85 8.43 19.82
CA ILE A 53 0.80 8.36 18.36
C ILE A 53 1.56 9.51 17.70
N LEU A 54 1.55 10.70 18.32
CA LEU A 54 2.19 11.88 17.74
C LEU A 54 3.71 11.73 17.70
N GLU A 55 4.30 11.05 18.68
CA GLU A 55 5.76 10.92 18.83
C GLU A 55 6.52 12.26 18.72
N GLY A 56 5.87 13.37 19.08
CA GLY A 56 6.40 14.73 18.95
C GLY A 56 6.25 15.37 17.56
N GLU A 57 5.77 14.61 16.56
CA GLU A 57 5.44 15.09 15.22
C GLU A 57 3.99 15.58 15.16
N LYS A 58 3.80 16.74 14.52
CA LYS A 58 2.48 17.37 14.31
C LYS A 58 2.35 17.94 12.89
N ASP A 59 3.46 18.01 12.16
CA ASP A 59 3.51 18.40 10.76
C ASP A 59 3.27 17.16 9.88
N TRP A 60 1.99 16.81 9.77
CA TRP A 60 1.52 15.73 8.92
C TRP A 60 1.77 16.07 7.44
N LYS A 61 2.45 15.18 6.74
CA LYS A 61 2.90 15.43 5.37
C LYS A 61 2.95 14.14 4.57
N ILE A 62 2.68 14.29 3.28
CA ILE A 62 2.95 13.28 2.27
C ILE A 62 4.07 13.84 1.40
N ARG A 63 5.17 13.10 1.29
CA ARG A 63 6.34 13.44 0.47
C ARG A 63 6.42 12.51 -0.72
N ILE A 64 6.57 13.09 -1.90
CA ILE A 64 6.81 12.36 -3.14
C ILE A 64 8.22 12.71 -3.61
N THR A 65 9.09 11.72 -3.73
CA THR A 65 10.49 11.88 -4.13
C THR A 65 10.76 11.00 -5.34
N ALA A 66 11.30 11.59 -6.41
CA ALA A 66 11.79 10.86 -7.57
C ALA A 66 13.33 10.82 -7.54
N ASP A 67 13.90 9.64 -7.68
CA ASP A 67 15.34 9.43 -7.85
C ASP A 67 15.60 8.86 -9.25
N ASN A 68 16.12 9.72 -10.14
CA ASN A 68 16.41 9.36 -11.52
C ASN A 68 17.61 8.40 -11.66
N ASN A 69 18.53 8.41 -10.70
CA ASN A 69 19.71 7.53 -10.73
C ASN A 69 19.32 6.11 -10.32
N ALA A 70 18.49 5.99 -9.27
CA ALA A 70 17.97 4.72 -8.80
C ALA A 70 16.78 4.20 -9.63
N GLY A 71 16.12 5.06 -10.40
CA GLY A 71 14.91 4.73 -11.15
C GLY A 71 13.70 4.51 -10.25
N THR A 72 13.62 5.20 -9.11
CA THR A 72 12.60 4.96 -8.09
C THR A 72 11.72 6.18 -7.85
N LEU A 73 10.43 5.93 -7.64
CA LEU A 73 9.49 6.91 -7.09
C LEU A 73 9.08 6.47 -5.68
N THR A 74 9.23 7.36 -4.71
CA THR A 74 8.87 7.10 -3.30
C THR A 74 7.72 7.99 -2.90
N VAL A 75 6.65 7.40 -2.38
CA VAL A 75 5.56 8.09 -1.67
C VAL A 75 5.70 7.75 -0.19
N SER A 76 5.90 8.75 0.66
CA SER A 76 6.11 8.58 2.09
C SER A 76 5.17 9.50 2.86
N ASP A 77 4.43 8.94 3.81
CA ASP A 77 3.69 9.68 4.83
C ASP A 77 4.31 9.47 6.21
N ASN A 78 3.92 10.33 7.15
CA ASN A 78 4.18 10.16 8.58
C ASN A 78 2.88 9.83 9.33
N GLY A 79 1.99 9.04 8.74
CA GLY A 79 0.73 8.61 9.34
C GLY A 79 0.89 7.45 10.33
N ILE A 80 -0.18 6.68 10.52
CA ILE A 80 -0.26 5.67 11.58
C ILE A 80 0.71 4.51 11.38
N GLY A 81 1.06 4.20 10.13
CA GLY A 81 1.87 3.05 9.74
C GLY A 81 1.26 1.69 10.12
N MET A 82 2.04 0.63 9.91
CA MET A 82 1.61 -0.75 10.12
C MET A 82 2.60 -1.53 11.00
N SER A 83 2.08 -2.47 11.78
CA SER A 83 2.86 -3.51 12.44
C SER A 83 3.21 -4.64 11.46
N HIS A 84 4.03 -5.61 11.90
CA HIS A 84 4.37 -6.79 11.10
C HIS A 84 3.13 -7.61 10.72
N ASP A 85 2.26 -7.88 11.69
CA ASP A 85 1.01 -8.59 11.46
C ASP A 85 0.07 -7.81 10.52
N GLU A 86 -0.04 -6.48 10.68
CA GLU A 86 -0.84 -5.63 9.80
C GLU A 86 -0.30 -5.64 8.36
N VAL A 87 1.02 -5.63 8.16
CA VAL A 87 1.64 -5.74 6.85
C VAL A 87 1.27 -7.07 6.17
N ILE A 88 1.41 -8.19 6.88
CA ILE A 88 1.07 -9.52 6.35
C ILE A 88 -0.43 -9.61 6.03
N GLN A 89 -1.25 -9.05 6.91
CA GLN A 89 -2.69 -9.10 6.76
C GLN A 89 -3.17 -8.20 5.62
N GLU A 90 -2.86 -6.91 5.64
CA GLU A 90 -3.41 -5.91 4.70
C GLU A 90 -2.75 -5.97 3.32
N LEU A 91 -1.45 -6.28 3.24
CA LEU A 91 -0.74 -6.36 1.94
C LEU A 91 -0.64 -7.78 1.39
N GLY A 92 -0.72 -8.81 2.25
CA GLY A 92 -0.52 -10.20 1.85
C GLY A 92 -1.79 -11.04 1.74
N THR A 93 -2.81 -10.72 2.53
CA THR A 93 -3.94 -11.63 2.79
C THR A 93 -5.29 -11.03 2.44
N ILE A 94 -5.57 -9.80 2.90
CA ILE A 94 -6.86 -9.14 2.82
C ILE A 94 -6.75 -8.04 1.77
N ALA A 95 -7.09 -8.40 0.54
CA ALA A 95 -7.78 -7.43 -0.28
C ALA A 95 -9.26 -7.54 0.18
N ARG A 96 -9.84 -6.43 0.68
CA ARG A 96 -11.15 -6.37 1.39
C ARG A 96 -12.28 -7.03 0.59
N SER A 97 -13.49 -7.19 1.17
CA SER A 97 -14.67 -7.75 0.47
C SER A 97 -14.89 -7.18 -0.94
N GLY A 98 -14.53 -5.92 -1.15
CA GLY A 98 -14.53 -5.26 -2.45
C GLY A 98 -13.63 -5.88 -3.52
N THR A 99 -12.64 -6.71 -3.17
CA THR A 99 -11.71 -7.31 -4.14
C THR A 99 -12.36 -8.38 -4.98
N LYS A 100 -13.18 -9.24 -4.37
CA LYS A 100 -13.91 -10.27 -5.13
C LYS A 100 -14.88 -9.62 -6.09
N GLU A 101 -15.58 -8.59 -5.63
CA GLU A 101 -16.48 -7.80 -6.45
C GLU A 101 -15.73 -7.09 -7.59
N PHE A 102 -14.58 -6.49 -7.29
CA PHE A 102 -13.73 -5.85 -8.29
C PHE A 102 -13.18 -6.81 -9.34
N ILE A 103 -12.76 -8.01 -8.94
CA ILE A 103 -12.34 -9.07 -9.86
C ILE A 103 -13.49 -9.42 -10.82
N SER A 104 -14.72 -9.58 -10.31
CA SER A 104 -15.89 -9.83 -11.14
C SER A 104 -16.13 -8.68 -12.14
N VAL A 105 -16.08 -7.43 -11.67
CA VAL A 105 -16.26 -6.24 -12.52
C VAL A 105 -15.16 -6.10 -13.60
N LEU A 106 -13.92 -6.46 -13.26
CA LEU A 106 -12.79 -6.48 -14.22
C LEU A 106 -13.00 -7.55 -15.30
N GLN A 107 -13.45 -8.74 -14.92
CA GLN A 107 -13.70 -9.86 -15.84
C GLN A 107 -14.81 -9.53 -16.85
N GLU A 108 -15.81 -8.75 -16.44
CA GLU A 108 -16.91 -8.29 -17.30
C GLU A 108 -16.51 -7.17 -18.28
N LYS A 109 -15.21 -6.82 -18.38
CA LYS A 109 -14.63 -5.74 -19.22
C LYS A 109 -15.13 -4.32 -18.92
N ALA A 110 -15.97 -4.12 -17.91
CA ALA A 110 -16.49 -2.81 -17.54
C ALA A 110 -15.42 -1.88 -16.93
N ALA A 111 -14.33 -2.42 -16.39
CA ALA A 111 -13.30 -1.63 -15.70
C ALA A 111 -12.21 -1.06 -16.61
N LYS A 112 -12.05 -1.53 -17.87
CA LYS A 112 -11.05 -0.95 -18.80
C LYS A 112 -11.27 0.55 -19.02
N ASP A 113 -12.53 0.96 -19.01
CA ASP A 113 -12.96 2.33 -19.24
C ASP A 113 -13.32 3.07 -17.93
N ASN A 114 -13.20 2.42 -16.76
CA ASN A 114 -13.63 2.95 -15.46
C ASN A 114 -12.54 2.81 -14.38
N PRO A 115 -11.41 3.53 -14.51
CA PRO A 115 -10.32 3.53 -13.53
C PRO A 115 -10.77 4.01 -12.14
N GLU A 116 -11.85 4.80 -12.05
CA GLU A 116 -12.47 5.27 -10.81
C GLU A 116 -12.85 4.14 -9.83
N LEU A 117 -13.08 2.92 -10.34
CA LEU A 117 -13.49 1.77 -9.52
C LEU A 117 -12.38 1.27 -8.58
N ILE A 118 -11.10 1.49 -8.91
CA ILE A 118 -9.96 1.03 -8.11
C ILE A 118 -10.03 1.54 -6.66
N GLY A 119 -10.36 2.83 -6.49
CA GLY A 119 -10.47 3.46 -5.18
C GLY A 119 -11.68 2.98 -4.37
N GLN A 120 -12.79 2.64 -5.03
CA GLN A 120 -14.01 2.20 -4.35
C GLN A 120 -13.85 0.83 -3.67
N PHE A 121 -13.01 -0.03 -4.24
CA PHE A 121 -12.82 -1.41 -3.76
C PHE A 121 -11.60 -1.59 -2.84
N GLY A 122 -10.83 -0.52 -2.60
CA GLY A 122 -9.67 -0.57 -1.69
C GLY A 122 -8.51 -1.41 -2.21
N VAL A 123 -8.39 -1.54 -3.53
CA VAL A 123 -7.32 -2.29 -4.21
C VAL A 123 -6.21 -1.38 -4.75
N GLY A 124 -6.30 -0.09 -4.45
CA GLY A 124 -5.42 0.95 -4.98
C GLY A 124 -3.93 0.75 -4.75
N PHE A 125 -3.53 0.12 -3.63
CA PHE A 125 -2.11 -0.21 -3.38
C PHE A 125 -1.48 -1.01 -4.52
N TYR A 126 -2.18 -2.04 -4.99
CA TYR A 126 -1.65 -2.97 -5.97
C TYR A 126 -1.52 -2.33 -7.37
N SER A 127 -2.18 -1.19 -7.63
CA SER A 127 -2.03 -0.46 -8.90
C SER A 127 -0.59 0.04 -9.13
N SER A 128 0.22 0.09 -8.08
CA SER A 128 1.67 0.35 -8.16
C SER A 128 2.40 -0.61 -9.11
N PHE A 129 1.95 -1.86 -9.22
CA PHE A 129 2.52 -2.86 -10.13
C PHE A 129 2.23 -2.58 -11.63
N MET A 130 1.40 -1.58 -11.95
CA MET A 130 1.19 -1.14 -13.33
C MET A 130 2.37 -0.32 -13.88
N VAL A 131 3.19 0.23 -12.98
CA VAL A 131 4.33 1.11 -13.31
C VAL A 131 5.66 0.63 -12.72
N ALA A 132 5.64 -0.28 -11.76
CA ALA A 132 6.81 -0.81 -11.10
C ALA A 132 6.89 -2.34 -11.23
N ASP A 133 8.07 -2.82 -11.60
CA ASP A 133 8.48 -4.22 -11.56
C ASP A 133 8.74 -4.71 -10.13
N ARG A 134 9.01 -3.80 -9.20
CA ARG A 134 9.17 -4.10 -7.76
C ARG A 134 8.59 -3.00 -6.89
N VAL A 135 7.84 -3.41 -5.87
CA VAL A 135 7.29 -2.51 -4.84
C VAL A 135 7.88 -2.88 -3.49
N THR A 136 8.42 -1.88 -2.80
CA THR A 136 8.95 -2.00 -1.44
C THR A 136 8.17 -1.05 -0.52
N VAL A 137 7.63 -1.57 0.57
CA VAL A 137 6.96 -0.80 1.63
C VAL A 137 7.83 -0.87 2.88
N ILE A 138 8.20 0.28 3.44
CA ILE A 138 8.95 0.38 4.69
C ILE A 138 8.11 1.18 5.66
N THR A 139 7.57 0.53 6.68
CA THR A 139 6.56 1.09 7.58
C THR A 139 6.89 0.80 9.04
N ARG A 140 6.35 1.60 9.95
CA ARG A 140 6.44 1.37 11.40
C ARG A 140 5.16 1.88 12.03
N LYS A 141 4.61 1.10 12.96
CA LYS A 141 3.43 1.51 13.71
C LYS A 141 3.76 2.62 14.70
N ALA A 142 3.06 3.75 14.59
CA ALA A 142 3.18 4.86 15.53
C ALA A 142 2.72 4.46 16.95
N GLY A 143 3.31 5.10 17.97
CA GLY A 143 2.96 4.90 19.38
C GLY A 143 3.52 3.62 20.01
N THR A 144 4.37 2.87 19.30
CA THR A 144 5.02 1.66 19.81
C THR A 144 6.25 1.93 20.67
N GLY A 145 6.79 3.15 20.63
CA GLY A 145 7.95 3.57 21.44
C GLY A 145 9.28 2.90 21.06
N ASN A 146 9.31 2.08 20.02
CA ASN A 146 10.52 1.47 19.47
C ASN A 146 10.71 1.88 18.00
N LYS A 147 11.92 1.66 17.47
CA LYS A 147 12.28 1.94 16.06
C LYS A 147 12.15 0.71 15.16
N LYS A 148 11.45 -0.35 15.61
CA LYS A 148 11.27 -1.58 14.82
C LYS A 148 10.21 -1.33 13.76
N GLY A 149 10.67 -1.08 12.55
CA GLY A 149 9.85 -1.07 11.35
C GLY A 149 9.76 -2.45 10.70
N VAL A 150 9.00 -2.49 9.63
CA VAL A 150 8.77 -3.66 8.80
C VAL A 150 9.00 -3.26 7.37
N LYS A 151 9.79 -4.06 6.66
CA LYS A 151 9.94 -3.97 5.23
C LYS A 151 9.18 -5.11 4.58
N TRP A 152 8.30 -4.75 3.66
CA TRP A 152 7.62 -5.66 2.74
C TRP A 152 8.14 -5.41 1.33
N GLU A 153 8.37 -6.48 0.58
CA GLU A 153 8.83 -6.37 -0.81
C GLU A 153 8.22 -7.45 -1.70
N SER A 154 7.79 -7.08 -2.90
CA SER A 154 7.27 -8.00 -3.91
C SER A 154 7.53 -7.48 -5.32
N GLY A 155 7.71 -8.42 -6.26
CA GLY A 155 7.69 -8.17 -7.70
C GLY A 155 6.32 -8.40 -8.35
N GLY A 156 5.26 -8.65 -7.58
CA GLY A 156 3.93 -8.97 -8.12
C GLY A 156 3.75 -10.43 -8.59
N GLU A 157 4.80 -11.25 -8.54
CA GLU A 157 4.82 -12.63 -9.06
C GLU A 157 4.29 -13.68 -8.06
N GLY A 158 3.21 -13.37 -7.34
CA GLY A 158 2.53 -14.35 -6.48
C GLY A 158 3.13 -14.57 -5.08
N SER A 159 4.24 -13.94 -4.75
CA SER A 159 4.82 -13.97 -3.40
C SER A 159 5.39 -12.61 -2.98
N PHE A 160 5.60 -12.47 -1.68
CA PHE A 160 6.23 -11.29 -1.07
C PHE A 160 7.15 -11.73 0.07
N THR A 161 8.04 -10.82 0.47
CA THR A 161 8.92 -11.01 1.62
C THR A 161 8.61 -9.99 2.70
N VAL A 162 8.79 -10.37 3.96
CA VAL A 162 8.65 -9.51 5.12
C VAL A 162 9.88 -9.64 6.00
N GLU A 163 10.43 -8.51 6.44
CA GLU A 163 11.55 -8.48 7.38
C GLU A 163 11.44 -7.32 8.37
N GLU A 164 11.90 -7.53 9.60
CA GLU A 164 12.07 -6.45 10.58
C GLU A 164 13.24 -5.56 10.15
N VAL A 165 13.05 -4.25 10.20
CA VAL A 165 14.07 -3.24 9.89
C VAL A 165 14.08 -2.16 10.95
N GLU A 166 15.14 -1.36 11.01
CA GLU A 166 15.08 -0.10 11.75
C GLU A 166 14.49 1.00 10.87
N LYS A 167 13.51 1.74 11.41
CA LYS A 167 12.91 2.89 10.75
C LYS A 167 12.76 4.04 11.76
N GLU A 168 13.39 5.17 11.46
CA GLU A 168 13.12 6.42 12.16
C GLU A 168 11.80 7.04 11.68
N GLY A 169 11.17 7.82 12.57
CA GLY A 169 9.84 8.44 12.42
C GLY A 169 9.47 8.85 11.01
#